data_AF-R7MKB9-F1
#
_entry.id   AF-R7MKB9-F1
#
_cell.length_a   1.000
_cell.length_b   1.000
_cell.length_c   1.000
_cell.angle_alpha   90.00
_cell.angle_beta   90.00
_cell.angle_gamma   90.00
#
_symmetry.space_group_name_H-M   'P 1'
#
loop_
_entity.id
_entity.type
_entity.pdbx_description
1 polymer ?
#
loop_
_entity_poly.entity_id
_entity_poly.type
_entity_poly.pdbx_seq_one_letter_code
_entity_poly.pdbx_strand_id
1 'polypeptide(L)'
;MEGKALTDCPLLTNDEGSFNVGYGYLILNQKKWELLEQIEQEFRAQIEKIKENDVEIDHLDSHVHTHAIPEIFKITCKLAKEYNIKYVRTQYEELYFIPKLLKHLNFSYPMNLVKIALLQYFTLKNRKTLNEYGLKSNDFIIGVGYTGMMDSDAIKYGLKAIEEESIVEALIHPCKYDDATKNSHTKEFSITQNKTLEDTINRLGFELTNYKKLG
;
A
#
# COMPACT_ATOMS: atom_id res chain seq x y z
N MET A 1 -11.11 -1.45 -9.05
CA MET A 1 -10.98 -2.44 -7.97
C MET A 1 -11.27 -3.79 -8.57
N GLU A 2 -10.73 -4.86 -7.99
CA GLU A 2 -10.86 -6.22 -8.49
C GLU A 2 -11.47 -7.11 -7.41
N GLY A 3 -12.12 -8.20 -7.81
CA GLY A 3 -12.75 -9.16 -6.89
C GLY A 3 -14.25 -8.93 -6.67
N LYS A 4 -14.84 -9.82 -5.88
CA LYS A 4 -16.25 -9.78 -5.46
C LYS A 4 -16.36 -9.31 -4.02
N ALA A 5 -17.36 -8.49 -3.74
CA ALA A 5 -17.65 -8.03 -2.39
C ALA A 5 -18.16 -9.19 -1.51
N LEU A 6 -17.95 -9.05 -0.20
CA LEU A 6 -18.50 -9.95 0.82
C LEU A 6 -19.86 -9.49 1.32
N THR A 7 -20.17 -8.20 1.17
CA THR A 7 -21.45 -7.58 1.57
C THR A 7 -22.22 -7.05 0.37
N ASP A 8 -23.50 -6.71 0.60
CA ASP A 8 -24.32 -5.99 -0.36
C ASP A 8 -23.93 -4.50 -0.39
N CYS A 9 -23.12 -4.11 -1.39
CA CYS A 9 -22.59 -2.76 -1.54
C CYS A 9 -22.80 -2.20 -2.96
N PRO A 10 -24.05 -1.90 -3.36
CA PRO A 10 -24.40 -1.53 -4.74
C PRO A 10 -23.77 -0.21 -5.23
N LEU A 11 -23.18 0.61 -4.36
CA LEU A 11 -22.42 1.80 -4.78
C LEU A 11 -20.97 1.46 -5.17
N LEU A 12 -20.51 0.24 -4.90
CA LEU A 12 -19.16 -0.25 -5.16
C LEU A 12 -19.14 -1.37 -6.23
N THR A 13 -20.24 -2.11 -6.37
CA THR A 13 -20.33 -3.31 -7.23
C THR A 13 -21.26 -3.15 -8.43
N ASN A 14 -21.10 -4.03 -9.41
CA ASN A 14 -22.10 -4.27 -10.44
C ASN A 14 -23.19 -5.26 -9.94
N ASP A 15 -24.16 -5.58 -10.81
CA ASP A 15 -25.27 -6.51 -10.51
C ASP A 15 -24.82 -7.94 -10.18
N GLU A 16 -23.57 -8.30 -10.50
CA GLU A 16 -22.98 -9.61 -10.18
C GLU A 16 -22.19 -9.61 -8.85
N GLY A 17 -22.22 -8.50 -8.10
CA GLY A 17 -21.48 -8.32 -6.84
C GLY A 17 -19.96 -8.10 -7.03
N SER A 18 -19.51 -7.86 -8.27
CA SER A 18 -18.09 -7.60 -8.56
C SER A 18 -17.79 -6.12 -8.43
N PHE A 19 -16.68 -5.76 -7.78
CA PHE A 19 -16.27 -4.36 -7.65
C PHE A 19 -16.10 -3.72 -9.03
N ASN A 20 -16.76 -2.59 -9.26
CA ASN A 20 -16.80 -1.95 -10.58
C ASN A 20 -16.56 -0.42 -10.53
N VAL A 21 -16.01 0.09 -9.42
CA VAL A 21 -15.65 1.51 -9.32
C VAL A 21 -14.14 1.73 -9.29
N GLY A 22 -13.73 2.85 -9.89
CA GLY A 22 -12.33 3.28 -9.98
C GLY A 22 -11.91 4.17 -8.82
N TYR A 23 -10.60 4.35 -8.67
CA TYR A 23 -10.01 5.20 -7.61
C TYR A 23 -10.54 6.64 -7.61
N GLY A 24 -10.74 7.22 -8.81
CA GLY A 24 -11.29 8.58 -8.96
C GLY A 24 -12.74 8.71 -8.47
N TYR A 25 -13.57 7.68 -8.64
CA TYR A 25 -14.93 7.65 -8.11
C TYR A 25 -14.92 7.75 -6.58
N LEU A 26 -14.05 6.98 -5.93
CA LEU A 26 -13.89 6.99 -4.48
C LEU A 26 -13.44 8.37 -3.98
N ILE A 27 -12.47 9.01 -4.64
CA ILE A 27 -12.03 10.37 -4.27
C ILE A 27 -13.17 11.38 -4.38
N LEU A 28 -13.92 11.37 -5.49
CA LEU A 28 -14.99 12.34 -5.74
C LEU A 28 -16.17 12.17 -4.78
N ASN A 29 -16.45 10.93 -4.37
CA ASN A 29 -17.59 10.59 -3.53
C ASN A 29 -17.20 10.30 -2.07
N GLN A 30 -15.96 10.56 -1.65
CA GLN A 30 -15.46 10.19 -0.31
C GLN A 30 -16.23 10.82 0.86
N LYS A 31 -17.11 11.81 0.62
CA LYS A 31 -17.96 12.45 1.63
C LYS A 31 -19.41 11.96 1.61
N LYS A 32 -19.77 11.08 0.67
CA LYS A 32 -21.11 10.51 0.55
C LYS A 32 -21.30 9.47 1.64
N TRP A 33 -22.22 9.73 2.57
CA TRP A 33 -22.39 8.91 3.77
C TRP A 33 -22.83 7.47 3.43
N GLU A 34 -23.72 7.29 2.44
CA GLU A 34 -24.19 5.96 2.04
C GLU A 34 -23.04 5.12 1.47
N LEU A 35 -22.12 5.76 0.74
CA LEU A 35 -20.94 5.10 0.20
C LEU A 35 -19.98 4.70 1.33
N LEU A 36 -19.73 5.61 2.27
CA LEU A 36 -18.85 5.36 3.41
C LEU A 36 -19.38 4.23 4.31
N GLU A 37 -20.69 4.15 4.51
CA GLU A 37 -21.31 3.07 5.27
C GLU A 37 -21.10 1.71 4.59
N GLN A 38 -21.31 1.62 3.27
CA GLN A 38 -21.05 0.39 2.51
C GLN A 38 -19.57 0.00 2.54
N ILE A 39 -18.65 0.97 2.44
CA ILE A 39 -17.21 0.73 2.57
C ILE A 39 -16.88 0.20 3.97
N GLU A 40 -17.43 0.79 5.03
CA GLU A 40 -17.19 0.30 6.39
C GLU A 40 -17.68 -1.14 6.57
N GLN A 41 -18.89 -1.45 6.11
CA GLN A 41 -19.45 -2.80 6.20
C GLN A 41 -18.61 -3.82 5.42
N GLU A 42 -18.19 -3.48 4.21
CA GLU A 42 -17.35 -4.37 3.38
C GLU A 42 -15.96 -4.55 3.99
N PHE A 43 -15.30 -3.50 4.46
CA PHE A 43 -13.99 -3.60 5.11
C PHE A 43 -14.06 -4.44 6.39
N ARG A 44 -15.13 -4.27 7.17
CA ARG A 44 -15.43 -5.07 8.35
C ARG A 44 -15.54 -6.55 8.00
N ALA A 45 -16.34 -6.89 7.00
CA ALA A 45 -16.50 -8.26 6.54
C ALA A 45 -15.19 -8.88 6.03
N GLN A 46 -14.33 -8.10 5.37
CA GLN A 46 -13.01 -8.58 4.93
C GLN A 46 -12.08 -8.88 6.12
N ILE A 47 -12.06 -8.01 7.14
CA ILE A 47 -11.30 -8.24 8.38
C ILE A 47 -11.81 -9.51 9.09
N GLU A 48 -13.13 -9.63 9.27
CA GLU A 48 -13.75 -10.77 9.94
C GLU A 48 -13.47 -12.08 9.21
N LYS A 49 -13.59 -12.10 7.88
CA LYS A 49 -13.27 -13.27 7.06
C LYS A 49 -11.83 -13.74 7.24
N ILE A 50 -10.86 -12.82 7.39
CA ILE A 50 -9.48 -13.19 7.67
C ILE A 50 -9.35 -13.79 9.08
N LYS A 51 -10.00 -13.17 10.07
CA LYS A 51 -9.96 -13.64 11.48
C LYS A 51 -10.63 -14.99 11.68
N GLU A 52 -11.68 -15.31 10.93
CA GLU A 52 -12.35 -16.62 10.94
C GLU A 52 -11.42 -17.77 10.50
N ASN A 53 -10.31 -17.46 9.81
CA ASN A 53 -9.31 -18.42 9.38
C ASN A 53 -8.11 -18.50 10.35
N ASP A 54 -8.28 -18.06 11.60
CA ASP A 54 -7.24 -18.05 12.65
C ASP A 54 -5.95 -17.29 12.27
N VAL A 55 -6.07 -16.31 11.36
CA VAL A 55 -4.96 -15.45 10.95
C VAL A 55 -4.92 -14.20 11.81
N GLU A 56 -3.82 -14.02 12.55
CA GLU A 56 -3.53 -12.76 13.24
C GLU A 56 -3.09 -11.69 12.22
N ILE A 57 -3.92 -10.65 12.11
CA ILE A 57 -3.70 -9.46 11.29
C ILE A 57 -2.75 -8.51 12.03
N ASP A 58 -1.60 -8.21 11.43
CA ASP A 58 -0.57 -7.36 12.03
C ASP A 58 -0.65 -5.88 11.61
N HIS A 59 -1.18 -5.61 10.42
CA HIS A 59 -1.43 -4.27 9.91
C HIS A 59 -2.59 -4.26 8.90
N LEU A 60 -3.10 -3.07 8.59
CA LEU A 60 -4.03 -2.86 7.48
C LEU A 60 -3.37 -2.06 6.35
N ASP A 61 -3.62 -2.49 5.13
CA ASP A 61 -3.36 -1.76 3.89
C ASP A 61 -4.55 -1.94 2.93
N SER A 62 -4.39 -1.56 1.65
CA SER A 62 -5.38 -1.91 0.64
C SER A 62 -4.82 -1.92 -0.77
N HIS A 63 -5.52 -2.66 -1.63
CA HIS A 63 -5.27 -2.64 -3.07
C HIS A 63 -5.38 -1.23 -3.63
N VAL A 64 -4.43 -0.86 -4.51
CA VAL A 64 -4.29 0.46 -5.15
C VAL A 64 -4.38 1.66 -4.19
N HIS A 65 -4.07 1.47 -2.91
CA HIS A 65 -4.08 2.51 -1.87
C HIS A 65 -5.47 3.15 -1.62
N THR A 66 -6.58 2.46 -1.89
CA THR A 66 -7.94 2.99 -1.61
C THR A 66 -8.12 3.49 -0.18
N HIS A 67 -7.53 2.81 0.81
CA HIS A 67 -7.58 3.22 2.21
C HIS A 67 -6.91 4.57 2.47
N ALA A 68 -5.98 5.02 1.61
CA ALA A 68 -5.30 6.30 1.76
C ALA A 68 -6.23 7.50 1.59
N ILE A 69 -7.39 7.34 0.94
CA ILE A 69 -8.33 8.44 0.74
C ILE A 69 -8.84 8.90 2.12
N PRO A 70 -8.74 10.21 2.50
CA PRO A 70 -8.87 10.63 3.89
C PRO A 70 -10.12 10.17 4.65
N GLU A 71 -11.30 10.21 4.03
CA GLU A 71 -12.53 9.74 4.71
C GLU A 71 -12.61 8.21 4.83
N ILE A 72 -12.02 7.48 3.87
CA ILE A 72 -11.88 6.01 3.93
C ILE A 72 -10.79 5.63 4.95
N PHE A 73 -9.73 6.43 5.08
CA PHE A 73 -8.68 6.22 6.05
C PHE A 73 -9.20 6.30 7.50
N LYS A 74 -10.15 7.20 7.77
CA LYS A 74 -10.84 7.27 9.07
C LYS A 74 -11.59 5.98 9.40
N ILE A 75 -12.31 5.41 8.42
CA ILE A 75 -12.97 4.11 8.57
C ILE A 75 -11.92 3.03 8.86
N THR A 76 -10.82 3.04 8.12
CA THR A 76 -9.72 2.06 8.28
C THR A 76 -9.13 2.14 9.69
N CYS A 77 -8.88 3.35 10.22
CA CYS A 77 -8.40 3.55 11.59
C CYS A 77 -9.42 3.14 12.66
N LYS A 78 -10.70 3.45 12.44
CA LYS A 78 -11.80 3.02 13.32
C LYS A 78 -11.82 1.49 13.44
N LEU A 79 -11.79 0.80 12.31
CA LEU A 79 -11.78 -0.67 12.28
C LEU A 79 -10.48 -1.25 12.86
N ALA A 80 -9.31 -0.67 12.53
CA ALA A 80 -8.05 -1.09 13.13
C ALA A 80 -8.12 -1.04 14.67
N LYS A 81 -8.65 0.06 15.22
CA LYS A 81 -8.83 0.21 16.67
C LYS A 81 -9.80 -0.82 17.24
N GLU A 82 -10.93 -1.03 16.56
CA GLU A 82 -11.99 -1.96 16.99
C GLU A 82 -11.49 -3.42 17.04
N TYR A 83 -10.72 -3.84 16.04
CA TYR A 83 -10.17 -5.19 15.96
C TYR A 83 -8.80 -5.35 16.64
N ASN A 84 -8.32 -4.33 17.35
CA ASN A 84 -7.03 -4.28 18.04
C ASN A 84 -5.82 -4.51 17.11
N ILE A 85 -5.89 -3.99 15.88
CA ILE A 85 -4.81 -3.99 14.89
C ILE A 85 -4.01 -2.69 15.07
N LYS A 86 -2.72 -2.81 15.36
CA LYS A 86 -1.89 -1.68 15.79
C LYS A 86 -1.44 -0.76 14.66
N TYR A 87 -1.31 -1.31 13.45
CA TYR A 87 -0.69 -0.62 12.33
C TYR A 87 -1.66 -0.40 11.17
N VAL A 88 -1.63 0.79 10.58
CA VAL A 88 -2.26 1.11 9.30
C VAL A 88 -1.23 1.81 8.42
N ARG A 89 -1.01 1.30 7.21
CA ARG A 89 0.01 1.82 6.28
C ARG A 89 -0.28 3.28 5.89
N THR A 90 0.77 4.09 5.76
CA THR A 90 0.74 5.37 5.04
C THR A 90 1.64 5.36 3.81
N GLN A 91 1.50 6.37 2.95
CA GLN A 91 2.02 6.35 1.58
C GLN A 91 3.03 7.47 1.29
N TYR A 92 3.68 8.00 2.33
CA TYR A 92 4.73 9.00 2.14
C TYR A 92 5.97 8.32 1.55
N GLU A 93 6.40 8.75 0.35
CA GLU A 93 7.61 8.26 -0.30
C GLU A 93 8.56 9.44 -0.52
N GLU A 94 9.77 9.34 0.02
CA GLU A 94 10.84 10.29 -0.26
C GLU A 94 11.23 10.17 -1.74
N LEU A 95 11.41 11.28 -2.44
CA LEU A 95 11.74 11.22 -3.87
C LEU A 95 13.20 10.79 -4.07
N TYR A 96 13.40 9.74 -4.87
CA TYR A 96 14.74 9.26 -5.20
C TYR A 96 14.92 8.95 -6.69
N PHE A 97 16.17 9.06 -7.13
CA PHE A 97 16.56 8.86 -8.52
C PHE A 97 17.42 7.60 -8.69
N ILE A 98 16.98 6.70 -9.58
CA ILE A 98 17.80 5.58 -10.05
C ILE A 98 18.68 6.07 -11.21
N PRO A 99 20.02 5.93 -11.17
CA PRO A 99 20.94 6.35 -12.23
C PRO A 99 20.91 5.40 -13.44
N LYS A 100 19.72 5.20 -14.01
CA LYS A 100 19.42 4.43 -15.22
C LYS A 100 18.41 5.20 -16.05
N LEU A 101 18.88 5.92 -17.06
CA LEU A 101 18.07 6.89 -17.83
C LEU A 101 16.75 6.30 -18.37
N LEU A 102 16.75 5.04 -18.80
CA LEU A 102 15.56 4.35 -19.32
C LEU A 102 14.40 4.25 -18.30
N LYS A 103 14.68 4.32 -16.99
CA LYS A 103 13.65 4.32 -15.93
C LYS A 103 12.82 5.61 -15.91
N HIS A 104 13.34 6.68 -16.51
CA HIS A 104 12.77 8.02 -16.46
C HIS A 104 12.25 8.50 -17.81
N LEU A 105 12.75 7.92 -18.91
CA LEU A 105 12.30 8.21 -20.27
C LEU A 105 11.10 7.33 -20.66
N ASN A 106 10.01 7.40 -19.89
CA ASN A 106 8.75 6.73 -20.21
C ASN A 106 7.54 7.55 -19.69
N PHE A 107 6.35 7.25 -20.20
CA PHE A 107 5.11 7.94 -19.80
C PHE A 107 4.65 7.62 -18.37
N SER A 108 5.06 6.48 -17.81
CA SER A 108 4.65 6.06 -16.46
C SER A 108 5.31 6.89 -15.38
N TYR A 109 6.57 7.31 -15.55
CA TYR A 109 7.32 8.02 -14.50
C TYR A 109 6.68 9.38 -14.12
N PRO A 110 6.34 10.30 -15.06
CA PRO A 110 5.63 11.53 -14.72
C PRO A 110 4.27 11.28 -14.03
N MET A 111 3.53 10.26 -14.46
CA MET A 111 2.26 9.89 -13.83
C MET A 111 2.46 9.39 -12.40
N ASN A 112 3.53 8.63 -12.15
CA ASN A 112 3.88 8.18 -10.81
C ASN A 112 4.26 9.35 -9.90
N LEU A 113 4.91 10.40 -10.41
CA LEU A 113 5.18 11.61 -9.62
C LEU A 113 3.90 12.34 -9.20
N VAL A 114 2.89 12.41 -10.09
CA VAL A 114 1.56 12.92 -9.74
C VAL A 114 0.90 12.06 -8.64
N LYS A 115 1.03 10.73 -8.75
CA LYS A 115 0.55 9.79 -7.72
C LYS A 115 1.24 10.02 -6.37
N ILE A 116 2.56 10.24 -6.34
CA ILE A 116 3.30 10.58 -5.12
C ILE A 116 2.75 11.88 -4.51
N ALA A 117 2.62 12.95 -5.30
CA ALA A 117 2.12 14.23 -4.79
C ALA A 117 0.73 14.08 -4.12
N LEU A 118 -0.17 13.32 -4.74
CA LEU A 118 -1.49 13.02 -4.19
C LEU A 118 -1.40 12.22 -2.87
N LEU A 119 -0.60 11.15 -2.85
CA LEU A 119 -0.48 10.25 -1.70
C LEU A 119 0.28 10.88 -0.53
N GLN A 120 1.25 11.76 -0.78
CA GLN A 120 1.88 12.57 0.26
C GLN A 120 0.87 13.53 0.90
N TYR A 121 0.05 14.21 0.08
CA TYR A 121 -1.03 15.06 0.61
C TYR A 121 -2.01 14.29 1.49
N PHE A 122 -2.40 13.09 1.07
CA PHE A 122 -3.25 12.22 1.90
C PHE A 122 -2.53 11.79 3.17
N THR A 123 -1.26 11.39 3.10
CA THR A 123 -0.49 10.98 4.27
C THR A 123 -0.38 12.09 5.31
N LEU A 124 -0.17 13.35 4.91
CA LEU A 124 -0.14 14.49 5.83
C LEU A 124 -1.44 14.65 6.62
N LYS A 125 -2.60 14.42 5.99
CA LYS A 125 -3.91 14.41 6.68
C LYS A 125 -4.07 13.17 7.55
N ASN A 126 -3.73 12.01 7.00
CA ASN A 126 -3.96 10.70 7.62
C ASN A 126 -3.09 10.49 8.86
N ARG A 127 -1.89 11.08 8.93
CA ARG A 127 -1.06 11.10 10.15
C ARG A 127 -1.80 11.73 11.35
N LYS A 128 -2.63 12.75 11.12
CA LYS A 128 -3.49 13.31 12.18
C LYS A 128 -4.50 12.28 12.68
N THR A 129 -5.18 11.60 11.75
CA THR A 129 -6.15 10.55 12.08
C THR A 129 -5.50 9.35 12.76
N LEU A 130 -4.31 8.90 12.33
CA LEU A 130 -3.54 7.87 13.03
C LEU A 130 -3.32 8.22 14.50
N ASN A 131 -2.87 9.45 14.77
CA ASN A 131 -2.62 9.94 16.11
C ASN A 131 -3.91 10.01 16.95
N GLU A 132 -5.03 10.44 16.37
CA GLU A 132 -6.34 10.49 17.04
C GLU A 132 -6.82 9.10 17.51
N TYR A 133 -6.55 8.04 16.72
CA TYR A 133 -6.89 6.67 17.08
C TYR A 133 -5.80 5.95 17.91
N GLY A 134 -4.63 6.58 18.10
CA GLY A 134 -3.47 5.98 18.78
C GLY A 134 -2.89 4.78 18.03
N LEU A 135 -2.86 4.85 16.70
CA LEU A 135 -2.36 3.80 15.80
C LEU A 135 -0.95 4.14 15.32
N LYS A 136 -0.20 3.11 14.93
CA LYS A 136 1.15 3.22 14.36
C LYS A 136 1.13 3.04 12.84
N SER A 137 2.23 3.38 12.17
CA SER A 137 2.41 3.27 10.72
C SER A 137 3.90 3.05 10.39
N ASN A 138 4.19 2.71 9.13
CA ASN A 138 5.50 3.00 8.53
C ASN A 138 5.71 4.53 8.42
N ASP A 139 6.98 4.94 8.39
CA ASP A 139 7.38 6.33 8.16
C ASP A 139 7.46 6.64 6.67
N PHE A 140 8.03 5.69 5.91
CA PHE A 140 8.23 5.79 4.46
C PHE A 140 7.71 4.55 3.73
N ILE A 141 7.24 4.75 2.51
CA ILE A 141 7.01 3.69 1.53
C ILE A 141 8.01 3.84 0.38
N ILE A 142 8.44 2.72 -0.20
CA ILE A 142 9.24 2.67 -1.42
C ILE A 142 8.45 1.94 -2.49
N GLY A 143 8.31 2.55 -3.66
CA GLY A 143 7.81 1.91 -4.88
C GLY A 143 6.65 2.62 -5.58
N VAL A 144 6.07 3.69 -5.01
CA VAL A 144 5.01 4.45 -5.70
C VAL A 144 5.58 5.11 -6.96
N GLY A 145 6.73 5.78 -6.85
CA GLY A 145 7.44 6.43 -7.95
C GLY A 145 7.86 5.50 -9.07
N TYR A 146 8.09 4.23 -8.74
CA TYR A 146 8.50 3.19 -9.67
C TYR A 146 7.44 2.09 -9.85
N THR A 147 6.17 2.42 -9.64
CA THR A 147 5.04 1.49 -9.89
C THR A 147 5.15 0.90 -11.30
N GLY A 148 5.06 -0.43 -11.43
CA GLY A 148 5.22 -1.16 -12.69
C GLY A 148 6.67 -1.28 -13.20
N MET A 149 7.62 -0.67 -12.50
CA MET A 149 9.05 -0.65 -12.84
C MET A 149 9.94 -1.14 -11.70
N MET A 150 9.37 -1.75 -10.66
CA MET A 150 10.09 -2.19 -9.48
C MET A 150 11.18 -3.23 -9.81
N ASP A 151 12.33 -3.06 -9.16
CA ASP A 151 13.46 -3.98 -9.14
C ASP A 151 14.37 -3.67 -7.95
N SER A 152 15.45 -4.44 -7.80
CA SER A 152 16.40 -4.27 -6.69
C SER A 152 17.05 -2.89 -6.65
N ASP A 153 17.21 -2.21 -7.79
CA ASP A 153 17.73 -0.84 -7.79
C ASP A 153 16.72 0.14 -7.21
N ALA A 154 15.42 0.00 -7.52
CA ALA A 154 14.40 0.86 -6.93
C ALA A 154 14.44 0.80 -5.39
N ILE A 155 14.55 -0.40 -4.81
CA ILE A 155 14.68 -0.57 -3.35
C ILE A 155 15.99 0.02 -2.84
N LYS A 156 17.13 -0.30 -3.48
CA LYS A 156 18.44 0.20 -3.08
C LYS A 156 18.52 1.72 -3.08
N TYR A 157 18.05 2.38 -4.14
CA TYR A 157 18.12 3.84 -4.24
C TYR A 157 17.06 4.52 -3.38
N GLY A 158 15.90 3.90 -3.16
CA GLY A 158 14.91 4.37 -2.19
C GLY A 158 15.46 4.38 -0.77
N LEU A 159 16.05 3.27 -0.32
CA LEU A 159 16.66 3.19 1.02
C LEU A 159 17.83 4.17 1.20
N LYS A 160 18.60 4.45 0.14
CA LYS A 160 19.68 5.44 0.18
C LYS A 160 19.21 6.88 0.35
N ALA A 161 17.95 7.18 0.05
CA ALA A 161 17.39 8.52 0.20
C ALA A 161 16.85 8.77 1.62
N ILE A 162 16.80 7.74 2.46
CA ILE A 162 16.33 7.84 3.84
C ILE A 162 17.54 8.08 4.75
N GLU A 163 17.54 9.21 5.44
CA GLU A 163 18.66 9.65 6.29
C GLU A 163 18.43 9.39 7.80
N GLU A 164 17.18 9.11 8.20
CA GLU A 164 16.76 8.97 9.59
C GLU A 164 16.35 7.54 9.96
N GLU A 165 16.48 7.21 11.26
CA GLU A 165 15.97 5.96 11.82
C GLU A 165 14.46 5.90 11.61
N SER A 166 14.00 4.91 10.87
CA SER A 166 12.63 4.87 10.36
C SER A 166 12.17 3.46 10.02
N ILE A 167 10.85 3.27 10.04
CA ILE A 167 10.17 2.09 9.50
C ILE A 167 9.89 2.35 8.02
N VAL A 168 10.62 1.64 7.15
CA VAL A 168 10.46 1.77 5.70
C VAL A 168 9.80 0.52 5.13
N GLU A 169 8.74 0.71 4.34
CA GLU A 169 8.01 -0.37 3.71
C GLU A 169 8.21 -0.38 2.19
N ALA A 170 8.80 -1.44 1.64
CA ALA A 170 8.96 -1.60 0.20
C ALA A 170 7.76 -2.33 -0.40
N LEU A 171 7.02 -1.66 -1.28
CA LEU A 171 5.86 -2.23 -1.97
C LEU A 171 6.28 -2.98 -3.24
N ILE A 172 6.07 -4.29 -3.24
CA ILE A 172 6.34 -5.18 -4.39
C ILE A 172 5.15 -6.13 -4.63
N HIS A 173 5.02 -6.59 -5.87
CA HIS A 173 3.99 -7.52 -6.35
C HIS A 173 4.67 -8.77 -6.96
N PRO A 174 5.38 -9.57 -6.15
CA PRO A 174 6.12 -10.72 -6.64
C PRO A 174 5.18 -11.83 -7.12
N CYS A 175 5.40 -12.35 -8.31
CA CYS A 175 4.71 -13.55 -8.79
C CYS A 175 5.66 -14.42 -9.62
N LYS A 176 5.61 -15.73 -9.40
CA LYS A 176 6.22 -16.73 -10.26
C LYS A 176 5.08 -17.55 -10.88
N TYR A 177 5.01 -17.55 -12.21
CA TYR A 177 4.04 -18.34 -12.96
C TYR A 177 4.58 -19.74 -13.21
N ASP A 178 3.68 -20.71 -13.37
CA ASP A 178 4.03 -22.09 -13.74
C ASP A 178 4.43 -22.21 -15.23
N ASP A 179 4.18 -21.17 -16.02
CA ASP A 179 4.53 -21.08 -17.43
C ASP A 179 5.73 -20.15 -17.69
N ALA A 180 6.00 -19.88 -18.97
CA ALA A 180 7.12 -19.03 -19.39
C ALA A 180 6.81 -17.52 -19.36
N THR A 181 5.72 -17.08 -18.72
CA THR A 181 5.33 -15.67 -18.66
C THR A 181 6.44 -14.82 -18.03
N LYS A 182 6.81 -13.73 -18.72
CA LYS A 182 7.77 -12.73 -18.23
C LYS A 182 7.13 -11.36 -18.24
N ASN A 183 6.82 -10.85 -17.05
CA ASN A 183 6.26 -9.52 -16.83
C ASN A 183 6.89 -8.85 -15.60
N SER A 184 6.39 -7.66 -15.22
CA SER A 184 6.84 -6.94 -14.02
C SER A 184 6.83 -7.82 -12.76
N HIS A 185 5.79 -8.62 -12.55
CA HIS A 185 5.67 -9.47 -11.35
C HIS A 185 6.78 -10.52 -11.25
N THR A 186 7.23 -11.11 -12.38
CA THR A 186 8.37 -12.04 -12.37
C THR A 186 9.70 -11.35 -12.06
N LYS A 187 9.84 -10.08 -12.46
CA LYS A 187 11.00 -9.26 -12.13
C LYS A 187 10.98 -8.88 -10.65
N GLU A 188 9.81 -8.55 -10.11
CA GLU A 188 9.60 -8.28 -8.69
C GLU A 188 9.80 -9.54 -7.83
N PHE A 189 9.43 -10.73 -8.32
CA PHE A 189 9.77 -11.99 -7.66
C PHE A 189 11.29 -12.16 -7.49
N SER A 190 12.08 -11.75 -8.49
CA SER A 190 13.54 -11.82 -8.44
C SER A 190 14.15 -10.93 -7.34
N ILE A 191 13.44 -9.88 -6.91
CA ILE A 191 13.86 -9.04 -5.77
C ILE A 191 13.94 -9.89 -4.50
N THR A 192 12.94 -10.74 -4.26
CA THR A 192 12.85 -11.58 -3.04
C THR A 192 13.97 -12.62 -2.94
N GLN A 193 14.66 -12.90 -4.05
CA GLN A 193 15.73 -13.89 -4.13
C GLN A 193 17.13 -13.24 -4.21
N ASN A 194 17.22 -11.90 -4.22
CA ASN A 194 18.46 -11.20 -4.49
C ASN A 194 19.33 -11.03 -3.23
N LYS A 195 20.31 -11.93 -3.06
CA LYS A 195 21.27 -11.88 -1.93
C LYS A 195 22.14 -10.62 -1.92
N THR A 196 22.52 -10.09 -3.08
CA THR A 196 23.27 -8.83 -3.15
C THR A 196 22.43 -7.65 -2.66
N LEU A 197 21.13 -7.66 -2.91
CA LEU A 197 20.22 -6.65 -2.36
C LEU A 197 20.12 -6.79 -0.85
N GLU A 198 19.92 -8.01 -0.33
CA GLU A 198 19.89 -8.29 1.11
C GLU A 198 21.16 -7.76 1.83
N ASP A 199 22.35 -8.07 1.29
CA ASP A 199 23.62 -7.54 1.80
C ASP A 199 23.71 -6.01 1.71
N THR A 200 23.06 -5.42 0.70
CA THR A 200 23.03 -3.96 0.54
C THR A 200 22.11 -3.32 1.58
N ILE A 201 20.95 -3.89 1.86
CA ILE A 201 20.01 -3.44 2.89
C ILE A 201 20.72 -3.43 4.25
N ASN A 202 21.40 -4.53 4.60
CA ASN A 202 22.16 -4.65 5.85
C ASN A 202 23.30 -3.61 5.94
N ARG A 203 24.05 -3.38 4.85
CA ARG A 203 25.14 -2.38 4.82
C ARG A 203 24.63 -0.94 4.89
N LEU A 204 23.39 -0.68 4.48
CA LEU A 204 22.74 0.61 4.66
C LEU A 204 22.21 0.81 6.09
N GLY A 205 22.35 -0.20 6.96
CA GLY A 205 21.91 -0.12 8.37
C GLY A 205 20.46 -0.52 8.60
N PHE A 206 19.77 -1.04 7.58
CA PHE A 206 18.38 -1.51 7.72
C PHE A 206 18.34 -2.98 8.12
N GLU A 207 17.41 -3.33 9.00
CA GLU A 207 17.04 -4.71 9.34
C GLU A 207 15.72 -5.09 8.66
N LEU A 208 15.69 -6.22 7.96
CA LEU A 208 14.45 -6.76 7.40
C LEU A 208 13.54 -7.30 8.52
N THR A 209 12.32 -6.78 8.61
CA THR A 209 11.36 -7.13 9.66
C THR A 209 9.92 -7.17 9.12
N ASN A 210 8.95 -7.37 10.01
CA ASN A 210 7.52 -7.33 9.71
C ASN A 210 6.75 -6.63 10.84
N TYR A 211 5.49 -6.29 10.60
CA TYR A 211 4.67 -5.54 11.56
C TYR A 211 4.43 -6.28 12.88
N LYS A 212 4.46 -7.62 12.91
CA LYS A 212 4.37 -8.41 14.15
C LYS A 212 5.53 -8.15 15.11
N LYS A 213 6.71 -7.82 14.57
CA LYS A 213 7.94 -7.61 15.36
C LYS A 213 8.18 -6.16 15.78
N LEU A 214 7.43 -5.20 15.23
CA LEU A 214 7.66 -3.76 15.45
C LEU A 214 7.04 -3.20 16.75
N GLY A 215 6.27 -4.02 17.49
CA GLY A 215 5.76 -3.71 18.83
C GLY A 215 4.39 -3.04 18.88
#